data_AF-A0AA96QRX7-F1
#
_entry.id   AF-A0AA96QRX7-F1
#
_cell.length_a   1.000
_cell.length_b   1.000
_cell.length_c   1.000
_cell.angle_alpha   90.00
_cell.angle_beta   90.00
_cell.angle_gamma   90.00
#
_symmetry.space_group_name_H-M   'P 1'
#
loop_
_entity.id
_entity.type
_entity.pdbx_description
1 polymer ?
#
loop_
_entity_poly.entity_id
_entity_poly.type
_entity_poly.pdbx_seq_one_letter_code
_entity_poly.pdbx_strand_id
1 'polypeptide(L)'
;MNDDRMVSVPTHSPLAVRTGVLTKFHPGTQTLEAGFRITPQFRPLPVDVVSEKDVPVLLRDGVMIHVDVVRPVGTEPVPVIVTWSPYGKGQGASPA
;
A
#
# COMPACT_ATOMS: atom_id res chain seq x y z
N MET A 1 2.95 -8.27 45.10
CA MET A 1 3.02 -9.01 43.82
C MET A 1 1.86 -8.49 42.99
N ASN A 2 2.10 -7.53 42.10
CA ASN A 2 1.02 -6.94 41.30
C ASN A 2 0.78 -7.84 40.09
N ASP A 3 -0.41 -8.42 40.02
CA ASP A 3 -0.91 -9.12 38.84
C ASP A 3 -1.24 -8.06 37.77
N ASP A 4 -0.23 -7.64 37.01
CA ASP A 4 -0.45 -6.89 35.77
C ASP A 4 -1.09 -7.84 34.75
N ARG A 5 -2.42 -7.95 34.85
CA ARG A 5 -3.25 -8.63 33.85
C ARG A 5 -3.03 -7.93 32.52
N MET A 6 -2.28 -8.56 31.62
CA MET A 6 -2.20 -8.18 30.22
C MET A 6 -3.62 -8.20 29.63
N VAL A 7 -4.27 -7.04 29.56
CA VAL A 7 -5.54 -6.89 28.86
C VAL A 7 -5.25 -7.04 27.38
N SER A 8 -5.56 -8.19 26.80
CA SER A 8 -5.52 -8.38 25.35
C SER A 8 -6.66 -7.59 24.72
N VAL A 9 -6.39 -6.35 24.31
CA VAL A 9 -7.34 -5.58 23.50
C VAL A 9 -7.29 -6.11 22.07
N PRO A 10 -8.40 -6.58 21.48
CA PRO A 10 -8.41 -7.03 20.10
C PRO A 10 -7.97 -5.89 19.18
N THR A 11 -6.92 -6.13 18.38
CA THR A 11 -6.53 -5.20 17.33
C THR A 11 -7.55 -5.29 16.19
N HIS A 12 -8.43 -4.30 16.10
CA HIS A 12 -9.30 -4.15 14.94
C HIS A 12 -8.57 -3.37 13.84
N SER A 13 -8.74 -3.78 12.59
CA SER A 13 -8.22 -3.01 11.46
C SER A 13 -8.86 -1.61 11.47
N PRO A 14 -8.07 -0.53 11.33
CA PRO A 14 -8.63 0.81 11.20
C PRO A 14 -9.30 1.04 9.83
N LEU A 15 -9.24 0.06 8.92
CA LEU A 15 -9.82 0.11 7.59
C LEU A 15 -11.19 -0.57 7.58
N ALA A 16 -12.20 0.11 7.04
CA ALA A 16 -13.56 -0.41 6.88
C ALA A 16 -13.66 -1.52 5.83
N VAL A 17 -12.77 -1.52 4.83
CA VAL A 17 -12.72 -2.51 3.75
C VAL A 17 -11.66 -3.55 4.05
N ARG A 18 -11.94 -4.83 3.76
CA ARG A 18 -10.93 -5.89 3.83
C ARG A 18 -9.87 -5.66 2.74
N THR A 19 -8.68 -5.27 3.17
CA THR A 19 -7.46 -5.24 2.35
C THR A 19 -6.64 -6.52 2.58
N GLY A 20 -5.58 -6.74 1.77
CA GLY A 20 -4.71 -7.91 1.91
C GLY A 20 -4.89 -8.98 0.84
N VAL A 21 -4.73 -10.23 1.24
CA VAL A 21 -4.87 -11.44 0.39
C VAL A 21 -6.23 -11.52 -0.31
N LEU A 22 -7.26 -10.86 0.22
CA LEU A 22 -8.60 -10.85 -0.37
C LEU A 22 -8.84 -9.68 -1.34
N THR A 23 -7.88 -8.77 -1.51
CA THR A 23 -7.98 -7.70 -2.50
C THR A 23 -7.98 -8.30 -3.90
N LYS A 24 -9.01 -7.99 -4.70
CA LYS A 24 -9.10 -8.44 -6.10
C LYS A 24 -7.99 -7.81 -6.94
N PHE A 25 -7.55 -8.54 -7.96
CA PHE A 25 -6.73 -7.98 -9.02
C PHE A 25 -7.48 -6.84 -9.70
N HIS A 26 -6.90 -5.64 -9.67
CA HIS A 26 -7.54 -4.42 -10.17
C HIS A 26 -6.49 -3.45 -10.71
N PRO A 27 -5.93 -3.73 -11.90
CA PRO A 27 -4.94 -2.87 -12.51
C PRO A 27 -5.54 -1.53 -12.87
N GLY A 28 -4.79 -0.46 -12.60
CA GLY A 28 -5.26 0.88 -12.88
C GLY A 28 -4.34 1.94 -12.31
N THR A 29 -4.57 3.17 -12.76
CA THR A 29 -3.83 4.35 -12.32
C THR A 29 -4.81 5.31 -11.66
N GLN A 30 -4.41 5.87 -10.53
CA GLN A 30 -5.14 6.94 -9.87
C GLN A 30 -4.19 8.03 -9.39
N THR A 31 -4.68 9.27 -9.38
CA THR A 31 -4.00 10.39 -8.72
C THR A 31 -4.59 10.56 -7.33
N LEU A 32 -3.72 10.63 -6.33
CA LEU A 32 -4.03 10.92 -4.94
C LEU A 32 -3.55 12.35 -4.67
N GLU A 33 -4.48 13.26 -4.48
CA GLU A 33 -4.19 14.68 -4.21
C GLU A 33 -3.45 14.87 -2.87
N ALA A 34 -2.66 15.94 -2.78
CA ALA A 34 -2.06 16.38 -1.53
C ALA A 34 -3.13 16.49 -0.42
N GLY A 35 -2.78 16.03 0.78
CA GLY A 35 -3.72 15.92 1.89
C GLY A 35 -4.47 14.60 1.98
N PHE A 36 -4.46 13.77 0.92
CA PHE A 36 -5.06 12.44 0.96
C PHE A 36 -4.48 11.58 2.09
N ARG A 37 -5.35 10.83 2.78
CA ARG A 37 -4.99 9.84 3.79
C ARG A 37 -6.03 8.72 3.81
N ILE A 38 -5.55 7.50 4.00
CA ILE A 38 -6.42 6.31 4.05
C ILE A 38 -7.23 6.29 5.35
N THR A 39 -6.60 6.67 6.47
CA THR A 39 -7.26 6.79 7.78
C THR A 39 -6.81 8.08 8.48
N PRO A 40 -7.58 8.59 9.46
CA PRO A 40 -7.22 9.80 10.21
C PRO A 40 -5.89 9.71 10.96
N GLN A 41 -5.45 8.49 11.32
CA GLN A 41 -4.23 8.23 12.08
C GLN A 41 -2.95 8.32 11.22
N PHE A 42 -3.08 8.27 9.90
CA PHE A 42 -1.93 8.30 9.01
C PHE A 42 -1.53 9.73 8.66
N ARG A 43 -0.24 9.90 8.35
CA ARG A 43 0.28 11.16 7.85
C ARG A 43 -0.34 11.45 6.47
N PRO A 44 -0.91 12.65 6.24
CA PRO A 44 -1.43 13.02 4.92
C PRO A 44 -0.30 13.13 3.89
N LEU A 45 -0.62 12.85 2.63
CA LEU A 45 0.33 13.02 1.54
C LEU A 45 0.75 14.50 1.42
N PRO A 46 2.06 14.79 1.33
CA PRO A 46 2.55 16.18 1.26
C PRO A 46 2.44 16.78 -0.15
N VAL A 47 2.22 15.96 -1.18
CA VAL A 47 2.15 16.33 -2.61
C VAL A 47 1.17 15.40 -3.32
N ASP A 48 0.78 15.75 -4.54
CA ASP A 48 0.00 14.87 -5.41
C ASP A 48 0.84 13.67 -5.85
N VAL A 49 0.24 12.48 -5.83
CA VAL A 49 0.91 11.21 -6.08
C VAL A 49 0.14 10.42 -7.13
N VAL A 50 0.83 9.90 -8.13
CA VAL A 50 0.30 8.86 -9.01
C VAL A 50 0.55 7.50 -8.37
N SER A 51 -0.52 6.71 -8.25
CA SER A 51 -0.49 5.32 -7.81
C SER A 51 -0.92 4.43 -8.96
N GLU A 52 0.00 3.61 -9.46
CA GLU A 52 -0.20 2.65 -10.54
C GLU A 52 -0.22 1.25 -9.91
N LYS A 53 -1.38 0.62 -9.93
CA LYS A 53 -1.63 -0.67 -9.30
C LYS A 53 -1.50 -1.81 -10.30
N ASP A 54 -0.92 -2.91 -9.85
CA ASP A 54 -0.77 -4.15 -10.61
C ASP A 54 -0.03 -3.94 -11.96
N VAL A 55 1.08 -3.19 -11.96
CA VAL A 55 1.94 -3.01 -13.13
C VAL A 55 2.69 -4.31 -13.44
N PRO A 56 2.58 -4.87 -14.66
CA PRO A 56 3.24 -6.12 -15.00
C PRO A 56 4.75 -5.91 -15.21
N VAL A 57 5.55 -6.78 -14.62
CA VAL A 57 7.01 -6.84 -14.80
C VAL A 57 7.39 -8.26 -15.21
N LEU A 58 7.95 -8.40 -16.41
CA LEU A 58 8.46 -9.67 -16.92
C LEU A 58 9.83 -9.96 -16.32
N LEU A 59 9.94 -11.09 -15.63
CA LEU A 59 11.20 -11.59 -15.11
C LEU A 59 11.99 -12.35 -16.20
N ARG A 60 13.28 -12.60 -15.93
CA ARG A 60 14.21 -13.25 -16.85
C ARG A 60 13.77 -14.67 -17.26
N ASP A 61 13.06 -15.37 -16.39
CA ASP A 61 12.54 -16.72 -16.62
C ASP A 61 11.18 -16.75 -17.34
N GLY A 62 10.66 -15.59 -17.73
CA GLY A 62 9.36 -15.46 -18.39
C GLY A 62 8.17 -15.35 -17.43
N VAL A 63 8.38 -15.40 -16.11
CA VAL A 63 7.31 -15.20 -15.13
C VAL A 63 6.94 -13.72 -15.06
N MET A 64 5.65 -13.42 -15.10
CA MET A 64 5.13 -12.06 -14.90
C MET A 64 4.78 -11.86 -13.43
N ILE A 65 5.45 -10.91 -12.78
CA ILE A 65 5.05 -10.40 -11.45
C ILE A 65 4.30 -9.08 -11.62
N HIS A 66 3.56 -8.69 -10.58
CA HIS A 66 2.82 -7.43 -10.56
C HIS A 66 3.32 -6.58 -9.40
N VAL A 67 3.61 -5.32 -9.68
CA VAL A 67 4.12 -4.35 -8.68
C VAL A 67 3.20 -3.14 -8.62
N ASP A 68 3.20 -2.47 -7.48
CA ASP A 68 2.54 -1.17 -7.35
C ASP A 68 3.61 -0.08 -7.42
N VAL A 69 3.39 0.94 -8.25
CA VAL A 69 4.31 2.08 -8.41
C VAL A 69 3.64 3.32 -7.86
N VAL A 70 4.27 3.92 -6.84
CA VAL A 70 3.76 5.11 -6.16
C VAL A 70 4.83 6.20 -6.26
N ARG A 71 4.50 7.31 -6.91
CA ARG A 71 5.44 8.39 -7.22
C ARG A 71 4.74 9.76 -7.25
N PRO A 72 5.46 10.87 -7.00
CA PRO A 72 4.90 12.20 -7.22
C PRO A 72 4.40 12.39 -8.66
N VAL A 73 3.37 13.22 -8.85
CA VAL A 73 2.97 13.67 -10.18
C VAL A 73 4.11 14.45 -10.83
N GLY A 74 4.34 14.22 -12.13
CA GLY A 74 5.38 14.90 -12.92
C GLY A 74 6.28 13.93 -13.68
N THR A 75 7.35 14.50 -14.27
CA THR A 75 8.32 13.79 -15.12
C THR A 75 9.76 13.87 -14.62
N GLU A 76 10.00 14.58 -13.52
CA GLU A 76 11.33 14.73 -12.94
C GLU A 76 11.86 13.37 -12.42
N PRO A 77 13.13 13.03 -12.69
CA PRO A 77 13.75 11.84 -12.10
C PRO A 77 13.77 11.92 -10.58
N VAL A 78 13.33 10.84 -9.92
CA VAL A 78 13.34 10.70 -8.45
C VAL A 78 14.08 9.43 -8.04
N PRO A 79 14.71 9.41 -6.85
CA PRO A 79 15.25 8.16 -6.31
C PRO A 79 14.12 7.15 -6.07
N VAL A 80 14.39 5.88 -6.38
CA VAL A 80 13.42 4.79 -6.27
C VAL A 80 13.74 3.93 -5.05
N ILE A 81 12.71 3.64 -4.24
CA ILE A 81 12.77 2.67 -3.15
C ILE A 81 11.99 1.43 -3.60
N VAL A 82 12.63 0.26 -3.53
CA VAL A 82 11.98 -1.01 -3.84
C VAL A 82 11.74 -1.77 -2.54
N THR A 83 10.51 -2.24 -2.35
CA THR A 83 10.14 -3.14 -1.27
C THR A 83 9.64 -4.45 -1.86
N TRP A 84 10.10 -5.57 -1.31
CA TRP A 84 9.70 -6.89 -1.76
C TRP A 84 9.59 -7.82 -0.57
N SER A 85 8.52 -8.61 -0.54
CA SER A 85 8.29 -9.63 0.48
C SER A 85 7.39 -10.73 -0.07
N PRO A 86 7.40 -11.94 0.53
CA PRO A 86 6.50 -13.02 0.13
C PRO A 86 5.09 -12.87 0.70
N TYR A 87 4.83 -11.85 1.53
CA TYR A 87 3.56 -11.69 2.26
C TYR A 87 2.47 -10.97 1.44
N GLY A 88 2.73 -10.67 0.18
CA GLY A 88 1.78 -10.03 -0.73
C GLY A 88 1.80 -8.50 -0.64
N LYS A 89 1.74 -7.85 -1.81
CA LYS A 89 1.78 -6.37 -1.94
C LYS A 89 0.50 -5.67 -1.48
N GLY A 90 -0.61 -6.41 -1.43
CA GLY A 90 -1.90 -5.90 -0.95
C GLY A 90 -2.07 -5.94 0.56
N GLN A 91 -1.16 -6.60 1.30
CA GLN A 91 -1.22 -6.67 2.76
C GLN A 91 -0.81 -5.33 3.36
N GLY A 92 -1.78 -4.64 3.97
CA GLY A 92 -1.60 -3.34 4.59
C GLY A 92 -2.77 -2.40 4.32
N ALA A 93 -2.46 -1.11 4.23
CA ALA A 93 -3.42 -0.04 4.01
C ALA A 93 -3.38 0.53 2.58
N SER A 94 -2.83 -0.23 1.63
CA SER A 94 -2.82 0.17 0.23
C SER A 94 -4.25 0.50 -0.23
N PRO A 95 -4.47 1.63 -0.92
CA PRO A 95 -5.78 1.97 -1.47
C PRO A 95 -6.30 0.83 -2.37
N ALA A 96 -7.62 0.63 -2.31
CA ALA A 96 -8.31 -0.34 -3.17
C ALA A 96 -8.20 0.04 -4.64
#